data_AF-A0A1G1AHU6-F1
#
_entry.id   AF-A0A1G1AHU6-F1
#
_cell.length_a   1.000
_cell.length_b   1.000
_cell.length_c   1.000
_cell.angle_alpha   90.00
_cell.angle_beta   90.00
_cell.angle_gamma   90.00
#
_symmetry.space_group_name_H-M   'P 1'
#
loop_
_entity.id
_entity.type
_entity.pdbx_description
1 polymer ?
#
loop_
_entity_poly.entity_id
_entity_poly.type
_entity_poly.pdbx_seq_one_letter_code
_entity_poly.pdbx_strand_id
1 'polypeptide(L)'
;MHVLFAQQFDRQQLDSLGSLATGVRFIAKSEEGMAFLRGLLAHKRAMLYFSQPSTRTFLSFYAACEILGLGIGEVRDTATSSEFKGESREDSVRTFSSYFDLIIMRSEIGGLSERVAWVLSNTDRPVPIINAGSGKDQHPTQALLDIYTLQRSFEERGGIDGKTIVFVGDLARGRTVRSLSSLLTRYNNVKQYFVAPAQLQIGEDVLAMLKAAGVQYEVSDSFEKVIPEADAVYMTRVQDEWDTQKGESGKIDTSKYCFTVQHLDLLKPDAVIMHPFPRRNEISPDVDRDSRAVYWRQMRNGMWIRAALIAAIFDRDDQIRNYYSKNI
;
A
#
# COMPACT_ATOMS: atom_id res chain seq x y z
N MET A 1 -3.67 -11.88 14.42
CA MET A 1 -3.68 -12.03 12.94
C MET A 1 -2.45 -11.35 12.36
N HIS A 2 -1.65 -12.02 11.51
CA HIS A 2 -0.55 -11.39 10.78
C HIS A 2 -1.02 -10.84 9.42
N VAL A 3 -0.41 -9.74 8.97
CA VAL A 3 -0.60 -9.14 7.65
C VAL A 3 0.72 -9.20 6.89
N LEU A 4 0.91 -10.26 6.12
CA LEU A 4 2.14 -10.58 5.41
C LEU A 4 2.01 -10.37 3.90
N PHE A 5 0.85 -10.72 3.33
CA PHE A 5 0.58 -10.73 1.90
C PHE A 5 -0.73 -10.04 1.57
N ALA A 6 -0.82 -9.43 0.37
CA ALA A 6 -2.06 -8.80 -0.07
C ALA A 6 -3.15 -9.85 -0.33
N GLN A 7 -2.75 -11.04 -0.79
CA GLN A 7 -3.62 -12.16 -1.15
C GLN A 7 -4.44 -12.70 0.02
N GLN A 8 -4.06 -12.38 1.26
CA GLN A 8 -4.80 -12.74 2.48
C GLN A 8 -6.18 -12.07 2.54
N PHE A 9 -6.38 -10.97 1.80
CA PHE A 9 -7.61 -10.21 1.82
C PHE A 9 -8.57 -10.65 0.72
N ASP A 10 -9.77 -11.06 1.13
CA ASP A 10 -10.91 -11.22 0.23
C ASP A 10 -11.68 -9.90 0.03
N ARG A 11 -12.69 -9.92 -0.84
CA ARG A 11 -13.50 -8.73 -1.14
C ARG A 11 -14.22 -8.17 0.09
N GLN A 12 -14.80 -9.03 0.92
CA GLN A 12 -15.55 -8.61 2.10
C GLN A 12 -14.63 -7.91 3.12
N GLN A 13 -13.43 -8.43 3.31
CA GLN A 13 -12.42 -7.84 4.18
C GLN A 13 -11.93 -6.51 3.63
N LEU A 14 -11.69 -6.39 2.31
CA LEU A 14 -11.30 -5.12 1.68
C LEU A 14 -12.37 -4.04 1.84
N ASP A 15 -13.64 -4.39 1.61
CA ASP A 15 -14.75 -3.45 1.75
C ASP A 15 -14.98 -3.06 3.21
N SER A 16 -14.98 -4.03 4.14
CA SER A 16 -15.10 -3.77 5.58
C SER A 16 -13.98 -2.86 6.10
N LEU A 17 -12.74 -3.11 5.67
CA LEU A 17 -11.59 -2.30 6.05
C LEU A 17 -11.66 -0.87 5.47
N GLY A 18 -12.14 -0.73 4.23
CA GLY A 18 -12.37 0.58 3.60
C GLY A 18 -13.47 1.38 4.31
N SER A 19 -14.59 0.74 4.68
CA SER A 19 -15.64 1.38 5.49
C SER A 19 -15.12 1.77 6.87
N LEU A 20 -14.33 0.91 7.52
CA LEU A 20 -13.71 1.20 8.80
C LEU A 20 -12.76 2.41 8.71
N ALA A 21 -11.92 2.47 7.68
CA ALA A 21 -11.03 3.61 7.42
C ALA A 21 -11.80 4.92 7.18
N THR A 22 -12.96 4.84 6.53
CA THR A 22 -13.87 5.98 6.36
C THR A 22 -14.40 6.46 7.72
N GLY A 23 -14.80 5.54 8.58
CA GLY A 23 -15.22 5.82 9.95
C GLY A 23 -14.11 6.48 10.78
N VAL A 24 -12.91 5.91 10.81
CA VAL A 24 -11.74 6.50 11.49
C VAL A 24 -11.48 7.92 11.00
N ARG A 25 -11.46 8.13 9.67
CA ARG A 25 -11.27 9.45 9.08
C ARG A 25 -12.34 10.45 9.50
N PHE A 26 -13.61 10.03 9.62
CA PHE A 26 -14.70 10.90 10.04
C PHE A 26 -14.54 11.30 11.50
N ILE A 27 -14.35 10.31 12.38
CA ILE A 27 -14.22 10.49 13.82
C ILE A 27 -13.02 11.39 14.16
N ALA A 28 -11.92 11.24 13.43
CA ALA A 28 -10.70 12.01 13.64
C ALA A 28 -10.81 13.52 13.37
N LYS A 29 -11.96 14.02 12.92
CA LYS A 29 -12.17 15.45 12.62
C LYS A 29 -12.57 16.30 13.82
N SER A 30 -13.06 15.70 14.90
CA SER A 30 -13.41 16.42 16.13
C SER A 30 -12.45 16.09 17.27
N GLU A 31 -12.39 16.97 18.27
CA GLU A 31 -11.58 16.76 19.45
C GLU A 31 -12.06 15.54 20.24
N GLU A 32 -13.37 15.40 20.45
CA GLU A 32 -13.98 14.28 21.16
C GLU A 32 -13.76 12.96 20.41
N GLY A 33 -13.88 12.98 19.08
CA GLY A 33 -13.65 11.81 18.26
C GLY A 33 -12.18 11.37 18.26
N MET A 34 -11.24 12.32 18.21
CA MET A 34 -9.82 12.02 18.37
C MET A 34 -9.49 11.48 19.77
N ALA A 35 -10.10 12.02 20.83
CA ALA A 35 -9.93 11.50 22.19
C ALA A 35 -10.45 10.06 22.30
N PHE A 36 -11.61 9.76 21.69
CA PHE A 36 -12.15 8.42 21.59
C PHE A 36 -11.18 7.45 20.88
N LEU A 37 -10.68 7.82 19.68
CA LEU A 37 -9.75 6.97 18.93
C LEU A 37 -8.46 6.69 19.71
N ARG A 38 -7.87 7.72 20.34
CA ARG A 38 -6.67 7.58 21.18
C ARG A 38 -6.89 6.67 22.38
N GLY A 39 -8.11 6.62 22.91
CA GLY A 39 -8.45 5.75 24.03
C GLY A 39 -8.52 4.26 23.66
N LEU A 40 -8.65 3.91 22.37
CA LEU A 40 -8.88 2.52 21.95
C LEU A 40 -7.71 1.59 22.27
N LEU A 41 -6.47 2.06 22.05
CA LEU A 41 -5.26 1.24 22.18
C LEU A 41 -4.17 1.92 23.03
N ALA A 42 -4.54 2.85 23.91
CA ALA A 42 -3.65 3.55 24.84
C ALA A 42 -2.77 2.65 25.73
N HIS A 43 -3.21 1.41 25.95
CA HIS A 43 -2.53 0.42 26.79
C HIS A 43 -1.67 -0.57 25.97
N LYS A 44 -1.57 -0.38 24.65
CA LYS A 44 -0.83 -1.23 23.72
C LYS A 44 0.40 -0.52 23.17
N ARG A 45 1.38 -1.30 22.72
CA ARG A 45 2.63 -0.78 22.15
C ARG A 45 2.92 -1.36 20.77
N ALA A 46 3.40 -0.53 19.84
CA ALA A 46 3.84 -0.96 18.52
C ALA A 46 5.34 -0.72 18.32
N MET A 47 6.01 -1.69 17.70
CA MET A 47 7.38 -1.56 17.23
C MET A 47 7.39 -1.25 15.73
N LEU A 48 7.99 -0.13 15.33
CA LEU A 48 8.26 0.19 13.94
C LEU A 48 9.69 -0.26 13.63
N TYR A 49 9.83 -1.47 13.08
CA TYR A 49 11.10 -2.03 12.63
C TYR A 49 11.32 -1.72 11.15
N PHE A 50 12.18 -0.75 10.86
CA PHE A 50 12.47 -0.26 9.52
C PHE A 50 13.98 -0.32 9.26
N SER A 51 14.48 -1.52 8.94
CA SER A 51 15.88 -1.71 8.56
C SER A 51 16.17 -1.22 7.13
N GLN A 52 15.13 -0.98 6.32
CA GLN A 52 15.21 -0.30 5.03
C GLN A 52 14.61 1.11 5.14
N PRO A 53 15.32 2.17 4.69
CA PRO A 53 14.81 3.53 4.73
C PRO A 53 13.47 3.72 4.01
N SER A 54 12.46 4.28 4.71
CA SER A 54 11.23 4.76 4.07
C SER A 54 10.46 5.75 4.91
N THR A 55 10.60 7.04 4.59
CA THR A 55 9.93 8.12 5.33
C THR A 55 8.40 8.05 5.27
N ARG A 56 7.82 7.83 4.08
CA ARG A 56 6.35 7.86 3.90
C ARG A 56 5.66 6.71 4.61
N THR A 57 6.15 5.48 4.42
CA THR A 57 5.57 4.30 5.06
C THR A 57 5.75 4.39 6.58
N PHE A 58 6.94 4.79 7.05
CA PHE A 58 7.22 4.98 8.47
C PHE A 58 6.28 6.01 9.12
N LEU A 59 6.27 7.25 8.62
CA LEU A 59 5.49 8.34 9.22
C LEU A 59 3.98 8.05 9.18
N SER A 60 3.52 7.38 8.14
CA SER A 60 2.12 7.02 8.02
C SER A 60 1.68 5.94 9.02
N PHE A 61 2.55 4.97 9.32
CA PHE A 61 2.30 4.00 10.39
C PHE A 61 2.44 4.63 11.77
N TYR A 62 3.42 5.52 11.94
CA TYR A 62 3.61 6.29 13.16
C TYR A 62 2.33 7.09 13.50
N ALA A 63 1.84 7.87 12.54
CA ALA A 63 0.59 8.62 12.70
C ALA A 63 -0.63 7.71 12.94
N ALA A 64 -0.71 6.56 12.25
CA ALA A 64 -1.78 5.59 12.50
C ALA A 64 -1.75 5.02 13.94
N CYS A 65 -0.55 4.79 14.49
CA CYS A 65 -0.39 4.38 15.88
C CYS A 65 -0.82 5.48 16.85
N GLU A 66 -0.42 6.74 16.60
CA GLU A 66 -0.82 7.89 17.41
C GLU A 66 -2.32 8.17 17.39
N ILE A 67 -2.98 7.99 16.24
CA ILE A 67 -4.44 8.13 16.11
C ILE A 67 -5.16 7.18 17.08
N LEU A 68 -4.65 5.96 17.24
CA LEU A 68 -5.24 4.93 18.10
C LEU A 68 -4.67 4.91 19.52
N GLY A 69 -3.68 5.75 19.80
CA GLY A 69 -3.04 5.91 21.11
C GLY A 69 -1.96 4.88 21.45
N LEU A 70 -1.45 4.09 20.50
CA LEU A 70 -0.41 3.10 20.80
C LEU A 70 0.89 3.80 21.22
N GLY A 71 1.56 3.27 22.26
CA GLY A 71 2.94 3.64 22.56
C GLY A 71 3.90 3.11 21.49
N ILE A 72 4.83 3.94 21.00
CA ILE A 72 5.68 3.61 19.86
C ILE A 72 7.13 3.38 20.29
N GLY A 73 7.74 2.30 19.81
CA GLY A 73 9.19 2.12 19.78
C GLY A 73 9.66 1.97 18.33
N GLU A 74 10.83 2.53 18.01
CA GLU A 74 11.37 2.47 16.65
C GLU A 74 12.74 1.81 16.60
N VAL A 75 12.97 1.06 15.52
CA VAL A 75 14.28 0.55 15.13
C VAL A 75 14.49 0.98 13.69
N ARG A 76 15.36 1.98 13.48
CA ARG A 76 15.59 2.60 12.15
C ARG A 76 16.96 2.34 11.59
N ASP A 77 17.91 1.96 12.43
CA ASP A 77 19.26 1.66 12.03
C ASP A 77 19.70 0.36 12.71
N THR A 78 19.79 -0.71 11.93
CA THR A 78 20.32 -1.98 12.43
C THR A 78 21.77 -1.83 12.86
N ALA A 79 22.47 -0.80 12.37
CA ALA A 79 23.85 -0.51 12.70
C ALA A 79 24.07 0.03 14.14
N THR A 80 22.99 0.37 14.86
CA THR A 80 23.07 0.79 16.27
C THR A 80 22.41 -0.22 17.22
N SER A 81 21.83 -1.29 16.67
CA SER A 81 21.11 -2.33 17.41
C SER A 81 22.03 -3.50 17.79
N SER A 82 21.58 -4.35 18.72
CA SER A 82 22.31 -5.55 19.19
C SER A 82 22.66 -6.54 18.08
N GLU A 83 22.11 -6.40 16.87
CA GLU A 83 22.48 -7.14 15.66
C GLU A 83 24.00 -7.11 15.39
N PHE A 84 24.71 -6.06 15.81
CA PHE A 84 26.18 -5.96 15.70
C PHE A 84 26.97 -6.90 16.62
N LYS A 85 26.33 -7.50 17.63
CA LYS A 85 26.97 -8.44 18.56
C LYS A 85 26.91 -9.89 18.07
N GLY A 86 26.49 -10.13 16.83
CA GLY A 86 26.42 -11.46 16.22
C GLY A 86 25.12 -12.23 16.48
N GLU A 87 24.08 -11.56 17.03
CA GLU A 87 22.73 -12.12 17.18
C GLU A 87 22.04 -12.22 15.81
N SER A 88 21.27 -13.29 15.57
CA SER A 88 20.45 -13.37 14.36
C SER A 88 19.35 -12.30 14.39
N ARG A 89 18.93 -11.77 13.24
CA ARG A 89 17.86 -10.76 13.19
C ARG A 89 16.55 -11.31 13.75
N GLU A 90 16.27 -12.57 13.49
CA GLU A 90 15.13 -13.29 14.03
C GLU A 90 15.16 -13.32 15.57
N ASP A 91 16.31 -13.60 16.18
CA ASP A 91 16.47 -13.59 17.64
C ASP A 91 16.39 -12.17 18.23
N SER A 92 16.99 -11.17 17.58
CA SER A 92 16.86 -9.78 18.02
C SER A 92 15.41 -9.33 18.00
N VAL A 93 14.67 -9.59 16.91
CA VAL A 93 13.24 -9.24 16.82
C VAL A 93 12.42 -10.05 17.82
N ARG A 94 12.75 -11.32 18.07
CA ARG A 94 12.10 -12.11 19.13
C ARG A 94 12.32 -11.50 20.51
N THR A 95 13.53 -11.09 20.84
CA THR A 95 13.85 -10.40 22.09
C THR A 95 13.01 -9.13 22.22
N PHE A 96 12.98 -8.29 21.19
CA PHE A 96 12.22 -7.04 21.21
C PHE A 96 10.71 -7.25 21.27
N SER A 97 10.19 -8.31 20.64
CA SER A 97 8.76 -8.62 20.61
C SER A 97 8.15 -8.72 22.02
N SER A 98 8.95 -9.11 23.02
CA SER A 98 8.54 -9.18 24.43
C SER A 98 8.00 -7.86 24.99
N TYR A 99 8.42 -6.72 24.42
CA TYR A 99 8.06 -5.38 24.88
C TYR A 99 6.88 -4.74 24.13
N PHE A 100 6.39 -5.38 23.06
CA PHE A 100 5.41 -4.79 22.14
C PHE A 100 4.23 -5.74 21.90
N ASP A 101 3.11 -5.18 21.48
CA ASP A 101 1.88 -5.90 21.13
C ASP A 101 1.65 -5.98 19.61
N LEU A 102 2.43 -5.23 18.83
CA LEU A 102 2.39 -5.21 17.37
C LEU A 102 3.79 -4.90 16.83
N ILE A 103 4.19 -5.55 15.74
CA ILE A 103 5.40 -5.19 15.00
C ILE A 103 5.02 -4.82 13.57
N ILE A 104 5.44 -3.64 13.14
CA ILE A 104 5.33 -3.15 11.77
C ILE A 104 6.72 -3.21 11.17
N MET A 105 6.89 -4.09 10.19
CA MET A 105 8.20 -4.50 9.70
C MET A 105 8.44 -4.11 8.26
N ARG A 106 9.58 -3.45 8.01
CA ARG A 106 10.12 -3.22 6.67
C ARG A 106 11.59 -3.61 6.65
N SER A 107 11.95 -4.49 5.72
CA SER A 107 13.33 -4.97 5.56
C SER A 107 13.73 -5.12 4.09
N GLU A 108 15.02 -5.07 3.81
CA GLU A 108 15.58 -5.40 2.50
C GLU A 108 15.60 -6.90 2.25
N ILE A 109 15.59 -7.71 3.32
CA ILE A 109 15.62 -9.16 3.24
C ILE A 109 14.23 -9.69 2.88
N GLY A 110 14.13 -10.36 1.73
CA GLY A 110 12.94 -11.11 1.34
C GLY A 110 12.58 -12.18 2.37
N GLY A 111 11.29 -12.36 2.64
CA GLY A 111 10.79 -13.38 3.56
C GLY A 111 11.03 -13.11 5.05
N LEU A 112 11.63 -11.99 5.47
CA LEU A 112 11.93 -11.76 6.89
C LEU A 112 10.65 -11.60 7.73
N SER A 113 9.65 -10.87 7.23
CA SER A 113 8.38 -10.68 7.95
C SER A 113 7.68 -12.02 8.21
N GLU A 114 7.76 -12.93 7.24
CA GLU A 114 7.19 -14.27 7.25
C GLU A 114 7.92 -15.17 8.25
N ARG A 115 9.26 -15.18 8.21
CA ARG A 115 10.07 -15.94 9.17
C ARG A 115 9.84 -15.47 10.60
N VAL A 116 9.83 -14.15 10.83
CA VAL A 116 9.55 -13.57 12.15
C VAL A 116 8.13 -13.90 12.59
N ALA A 117 7.13 -13.77 11.72
CA ALA A 117 5.75 -14.14 12.05
C ALA A 117 5.65 -15.61 12.44
N TRP A 118 6.33 -16.50 11.73
CA TRP A 118 6.40 -17.92 12.08
C TRP A 118 7.06 -18.14 13.45
N VAL A 119 8.21 -17.53 13.72
CA VAL A 119 8.89 -17.65 15.02
C VAL A 119 7.97 -17.18 16.16
N LEU A 120 7.34 -16.01 16.03
CA LEU A 120 6.50 -15.43 17.09
C LEU A 120 5.17 -16.17 17.28
N SER A 121 4.61 -16.74 16.22
CA SER A 121 3.39 -17.57 16.30
C SER A 121 3.60 -18.83 17.15
N ASN A 122 4.83 -19.31 17.27
CA ASN A 122 5.19 -20.50 18.04
C ASN A 122 5.67 -20.16 19.47
N THR A 123 5.23 -19.03 20.01
CA THR A 123 5.52 -18.61 21.40
C THR A 123 4.24 -18.48 22.22
N ASP A 124 4.36 -18.48 23.55
CA ASP A 124 3.22 -18.32 24.47
C ASP A 124 2.54 -16.94 24.35
N ARG A 125 3.21 -15.96 23.72
CA ARG A 125 2.69 -14.61 23.47
C ARG A 125 2.85 -14.26 21.99
N PRO A 126 1.94 -14.71 21.12
CA PRO A 126 1.99 -14.37 19.70
C PRO A 126 1.81 -12.87 19.49
N VAL A 127 2.73 -12.25 18.74
CA VAL A 127 2.69 -10.82 18.38
C VAL A 127 2.39 -10.68 16.90
N PRO A 128 1.31 -9.97 16.50
CA PRO A 128 0.99 -9.74 15.10
C PRO A 128 2.11 -8.96 14.39
N ILE A 129 2.34 -9.33 13.13
CA ILE A 129 3.32 -8.70 12.23
C ILE A 129 2.55 -8.04 11.09
N ILE A 130 2.87 -6.78 10.77
CA ILE A 130 2.45 -6.11 9.55
C ILE A 130 3.67 -5.92 8.64
N ASN A 131 3.63 -6.54 7.47
CA ASN A 131 4.63 -6.36 6.42
C ASN A 131 4.43 -5.00 5.73
N ALA A 132 5.29 -4.04 6.07
CA ALA A 132 5.35 -2.69 5.52
C ALA A 132 6.27 -2.59 4.27
N GLY A 133 6.64 -3.74 3.67
CA GLY A 133 7.36 -3.84 2.40
C GLY A 133 8.71 -4.53 2.52
N SER A 134 8.71 -5.85 2.66
CA SER A 134 9.92 -6.68 2.76
C SER A 134 10.44 -7.11 1.38
N GLY A 135 11.70 -6.79 1.07
CA GLY A 135 12.36 -7.18 -0.18
C GLY A 135 11.65 -6.68 -1.45
N LYS A 136 11.77 -7.46 -2.53
CA LYS A 136 11.12 -7.19 -3.83
C LYS A 136 9.68 -7.72 -3.91
N ASP A 137 9.24 -8.50 -2.93
CA ASP A 137 8.15 -9.45 -3.12
C ASP A 137 6.75 -8.84 -2.96
N GLN A 138 6.47 -8.18 -1.82
CA GLN A 138 5.10 -7.70 -1.53
C GLN A 138 5.10 -6.38 -0.75
N HIS A 139 4.03 -5.61 -0.93
CA HIS A 139 3.72 -4.47 -0.06
C HIS A 139 2.21 -4.42 0.24
N PRO A 140 1.69 -5.29 1.13
CA PRO A 140 0.25 -5.47 1.33
C PRO A 140 -0.46 -4.18 1.72
N THR A 141 0.12 -3.40 2.65
CA THR A 141 -0.53 -2.17 3.12
C THR A 141 -0.56 -1.05 2.09
N GLN A 142 0.32 -1.10 1.07
CA GLN A 142 0.24 -0.19 -0.07
C GLN A 142 -0.90 -0.60 -1.00
N ALA A 143 -1.05 -1.89 -1.30
CA ALA A 143 -2.19 -2.36 -2.08
C ALA A 143 -3.54 -2.06 -1.38
N LEU A 144 -3.60 -2.21 -0.05
CA LEU A 144 -4.79 -1.82 0.73
C LEU A 144 -5.13 -0.33 0.62
N LEU A 145 -4.13 0.56 0.69
CA LEU A 145 -4.38 2.00 0.56
C LEU A 145 -4.77 2.40 -0.87
N ASP A 146 -4.26 1.67 -1.86
CA ASP A 146 -4.60 1.87 -3.26
C ASP A 146 -6.05 1.45 -3.52
N ILE A 147 -6.47 0.27 -3.04
CA ILE A 147 -7.87 -0.18 -3.08
C ILE A 147 -8.79 0.82 -2.35
N TYR A 148 -8.43 1.25 -1.14
CA TYR A 148 -9.24 2.23 -0.42
C TYR A 148 -9.35 3.56 -1.18
N THR A 149 -8.29 3.97 -1.87
CA THR A 149 -8.32 5.18 -2.71
C THR A 149 -9.24 5.01 -3.92
N LEU A 150 -9.25 3.84 -4.56
CA LEU A 150 -10.16 3.53 -5.66
C LEU A 150 -11.62 3.46 -5.19
N GLN A 151 -11.90 2.76 -4.07
CA GLN A 151 -13.23 2.73 -3.44
C GLN A 151 -13.76 4.15 -3.19
N ARG A 152 -12.95 4.99 -2.54
CA ARG A 152 -13.29 6.40 -2.26
C ARG A 152 -13.43 7.26 -3.50
N SER A 153 -12.75 6.91 -4.59
CA SER A 153 -12.79 7.68 -5.85
C SER A 153 -14.00 7.32 -6.71
N PHE A 154 -14.53 6.11 -6.55
CA PHE A 154 -15.66 5.60 -7.33
C PHE A 154 -16.91 5.34 -6.48
N GLU A 155 -16.97 5.86 -5.25
CA GLU A 155 -18.07 5.61 -4.30
C GLU A 155 -19.45 5.99 -4.87
N GLU A 156 -19.51 7.09 -5.64
CA GLU A 156 -20.73 7.57 -6.31
C GLU A 156 -20.95 6.95 -7.70
N ARG A 157 -20.07 6.04 -8.13
CA ARG A 157 -20.00 5.51 -9.52
C ARG A 157 -19.96 3.98 -9.59
N GLY A 158 -20.59 3.33 -8.62
CA GLY A 158 -20.71 1.86 -8.56
C GLY A 158 -19.46 1.14 -8.03
N GLY A 159 -18.50 1.86 -7.45
CA GLY A 159 -17.28 1.27 -6.90
C GLY A 159 -16.27 0.85 -7.96
N ILE A 160 -15.45 -0.15 -7.64
CA ILE A 160 -14.34 -0.61 -8.49
C ILE A 160 -14.81 -1.61 -9.56
N ASP A 161 -15.96 -2.26 -9.37
CA ASP A 161 -16.46 -3.25 -10.31
C ASP A 161 -16.70 -2.61 -11.70
N GLY A 162 -16.32 -3.32 -12.77
CA GLY A 162 -16.45 -2.86 -14.15
C GLY A 162 -15.46 -1.77 -14.58
N LYS A 163 -14.50 -1.37 -13.74
CA LYS A 163 -13.54 -0.31 -14.05
C LYS A 163 -12.34 -0.82 -14.84
N THR A 164 -11.78 0.07 -15.65
CA THR A 164 -10.51 -0.15 -16.36
C THR A 164 -9.38 0.56 -15.63
N ILE A 165 -8.39 -0.21 -15.18
CA ILE A 165 -7.23 0.28 -14.43
C ILE A 165 -5.98 0.13 -15.30
N VAL A 166 -5.29 1.24 -15.54
CA VAL A 166 -4.11 1.30 -16.42
C VAL A 166 -2.85 1.51 -15.58
N PHE A 167 -1.95 0.55 -15.59
CA PHE A 167 -0.64 0.62 -14.93
C PHE A 167 0.41 1.10 -15.93
N VAL A 168 1.22 2.07 -15.51
CA VAL A 168 2.20 2.70 -16.41
C VAL A 168 3.57 2.84 -15.74
N GLY A 169 4.65 2.53 -16.46
CA GLY A 169 6.03 2.78 -16.02
C GLY A 169 6.86 1.52 -15.79
N ASP A 170 7.52 1.42 -14.63
CA ASP A 170 8.36 0.25 -14.27
C ASP A 170 7.51 -0.84 -13.60
N LEU A 171 6.94 -1.70 -14.44
CA LEU A 171 6.04 -2.78 -14.02
C LEU A 171 6.79 -4.07 -13.68
N ALA A 172 7.98 -4.26 -14.26
CA ALA A 172 8.86 -5.38 -13.96
C ALA A 172 9.25 -5.41 -12.48
N ARG A 173 9.64 -4.25 -11.93
CA ARG A 173 10.14 -4.11 -10.56
C ARG A 173 9.10 -3.54 -9.58
N GLY A 174 7.99 -3.02 -10.11
CA GLY A 174 6.90 -2.42 -9.34
C GLY A 174 6.14 -3.40 -8.43
N ARG A 175 6.68 -3.72 -7.25
CA ARG A 175 6.01 -4.58 -6.24
C ARG A 175 4.60 -4.12 -5.85
N THR A 176 4.33 -2.82 -5.92
CA THR A 176 3.02 -2.24 -5.62
C THR A 176 1.98 -2.61 -6.67
N VAL A 177 2.37 -2.62 -7.95
CA VAL A 177 1.52 -3.06 -9.07
C VAL A 177 1.16 -4.53 -8.92
N ARG A 178 2.13 -5.38 -8.56
CA ARG A 178 1.89 -6.82 -8.34
C ARG A 178 0.85 -7.05 -7.25
N SER A 179 1.03 -6.43 -6.07
CA SER A 179 0.09 -6.58 -4.96
C SER A 179 -1.30 -6.00 -5.30
N LEU A 180 -1.37 -4.84 -5.96
CA LEU A 180 -2.64 -4.22 -6.34
C LEU A 180 -3.38 -5.02 -7.42
N SER A 181 -2.68 -5.46 -8.47
CA SER A 181 -3.22 -6.30 -9.54
C SER A 181 -3.87 -7.57 -8.98
N SER A 182 -3.23 -8.18 -7.98
CA SER A 182 -3.78 -9.32 -7.26
C SER A 182 -5.05 -8.99 -6.47
N LEU A 183 -5.12 -7.86 -5.77
CA LEU A 183 -6.34 -7.46 -5.04
C LEU A 183 -7.49 -7.10 -5.99
N LEU A 184 -7.19 -6.52 -7.15
CA LEU A 184 -8.19 -6.20 -8.15
C LEU A 184 -8.88 -7.45 -8.72
N THR A 185 -8.27 -8.63 -8.63
CA THR A 185 -8.94 -9.91 -8.98
C THR A 185 -10.14 -10.24 -8.08
N ARG A 186 -10.27 -9.58 -6.92
CA ARG A 186 -11.42 -9.71 -6.00
C ARG A 186 -12.63 -8.88 -6.44
N TYR A 187 -12.51 -8.13 -7.54
CA TYR A 187 -13.54 -7.24 -8.08
C TYR A 187 -14.02 -7.77 -9.43
N ASN A 188 -15.31 -7.59 -9.71
CA ASN A 188 -15.96 -8.13 -10.88
C ASN A 188 -15.67 -7.27 -12.10
N ASN A 189 -15.35 -7.90 -13.23
CA ASN A 189 -15.19 -7.25 -14.53
C ASN A 189 -14.20 -6.07 -14.53
N VAL A 190 -13.17 -6.12 -13.69
CA VAL A 190 -12.09 -5.13 -13.73
C VAL A 190 -11.13 -5.49 -14.86
N LYS A 191 -10.94 -4.57 -15.80
CA LYS A 191 -9.95 -4.72 -16.89
C LYS A 191 -8.63 -4.08 -16.47
N GLN A 192 -7.51 -4.79 -16.66
CA GLN A 192 -6.18 -4.28 -16.30
C GLN A 192 -5.31 -4.08 -17.55
N TYR A 193 -4.77 -2.88 -17.73
CA TYR A 193 -3.77 -2.61 -18.76
C TYR A 193 -2.39 -2.47 -18.15
N PHE A 194 -1.38 -3.05 -18.81
CA PHE A 194 0.02 -2.93 -18.44
C PHE A 194 0.79 -2.23 -19.56
N VAL A 195 1.07 -0.94 -19.34
CA VAL A 195 1.68 -0.04 -20.33
C VAL A 195 3.11 0.27 -19.92
N ALA A 196 4.07 -0.35 -20.60
CA ALA A 196 5.48 -0.19 -20.29
C ALA A 196 6.36 -0.52 -21.50
N PRO A 197 7.59 0.00 -21.56
CA PRO A 197 8.56 -0.50 -22.53
C PRO A 197 8.86 -1.97 -22.25
N ALA A 198 9.23 -2.72 -23.29
CA ALA A 198 9.42 -4.17 -23.20
C ALA A 198 10.36 -4.60 -22.06
N GLN A 199 11.40 -3.81 -21.78
CA GLN A 199 12.40 -4.08 -20.72
C GLN A 199 11.84 -3.91 -19.30
N LEU A 200 10.77 -3.13 -19.14
CA LEU A 200 10.15 -2.83 -17.84
C LEU A 200 8.74 -3.41 -17.73
N GLN A 201 8.38 -4.34 -18.60
CA GLN A 201 7.05 -4.90 -18.67
C GLN A 201 6.74 -5.82 -17.47
N ILE A 202 5.45 -5.95 -17.15
CA ILE A 202 4.96 -6.81 -16.08
C ILE A 202 5.42 -8.26 -16.30
N GLY A 203 5.73 -8.96 -15.21
CA GLY A 203 6.20 -10.34 -15.28
C GLY A 203 5.08 -11.33 -15.65
N GLU A 204 5.47 -12.41 -16.33
CA GLU A 204 4.58 -13.53 -16.71
C GLU A 204 3.88 -14.18 -15.51
N ASP A 205 4.49 -14.13 -14.33
CA ASP A 205 3.89 -14.62 -13.08
C ASP A 205 2.58 -13.90 -12.73
N VAL A 206 2.52 -12.58 -12.97
CA VAL A 206 1.29 -11.79 -12.75
C VAL A 206 0.27 -12.08 -13.84
N LEU A 207 0.70 -12.18 -15.10
CA LEU A 207 -0.19 -12.48 -16.22
C LEU A 207 -0.83 -13.86 -16.07
N ALA A 208 -0.05 -14.87 -15.64
CA ALA A 208 -0.56 -16.19 -15.34
C ALA A 208 -1.58 -16.18 -14.19
N MET A 209 -1.34 -15.39 -13.14
CA MET A 209 -2.28 -15.20 -12.04
C MET A 209 -3.59 -14.55 -12.50
N LEU A 210 -3.54 -13.52 -13.34
CA LEU A 210 -4.74 -12.89 -13.91
C LEU A 210 -5.52 -13.83 -14.82
N LYS A 211 -4.82 -14.59 -15.67
CA LYS A 211 -5.41 -15.61 -16.53
C LYS A 211 -6.10 -16.70 -15.72
N ALA A 212 -5.46 -17.19 -14.66
CA ALA A 212 -6.05 -18.18 -13.75
C ALA A 212 -7.29 -17.65 -13.03
N ALA A 213 -7.33 -16.34 -12.74
CA ALA A 213 -8.49 -15.67 -12.15
C ALA A 213 -9.58 -15.29 -13.17
N GLY A 214 -9.37 -15.53 -14.47
CA GLY A 214 -10.32 -15.15 -15.53
C GLY A 214 -10.46 -13.64 -15.72
N VAL A 215 -9.48 -12.85 -15.28
CA VAL A 215 -9.49 -11.38 -15.37
C VAL A 215 -9.06 -10.95 -16.77
N GLN A 216 -9.77 -9.97 -17.35
CA GLN A 216 -9.37 -9.36 -18.61
C GLN A 216 -8.14 -8.48 -18.42
N TYR A 217 -7.10 -8.70 -19.21
CA TYR A 217 -5.91 -7.87 -19.21
C TYR A 217 -5.33 -7.68 -20.61
N GLU A 218 -4.62 -6.58 -20.80
CA GLU A 218 -3.87 -6.29 -22.02
C GLU A 218 -2.48 -5.74 -21.69
N VAL A 219 -1.49 -6.16 -22.48
CA VAL A 219 -0.11 -5.66 -22.42
C VAL A 219 0.09 -4.75 -23.62
N SER A 220 0.57 -3.53 -23.39
CA SER A 220 0.74 -2.52 -24.43
C SER A 220 2.04 -1.73 -24.23
N ASP A 221 2.58 -1.22 -25.34
CA ASP A 221 3.68 -0.25 -25.37
C ASP A 221 3.20 1.17 -25.68
N SER A 222 1.89 1.35 -25.91
CA SER A 222 1.30 2.61 -26.37
C SER A 222 0.42 3.23 -25.31
N PHE A 223 1.00 4.19 -24.58
CA PHE A 223 0.30 4.91 -23.52
C PHE A 223 -0.88 5.74 -24.03
N GLU A 224 -0.66 6.58 -25.05
CA GLU A 224 -1.69 7.47 -25.60
C GLU A 224 -2.94 6.73 -26.13
N LYS A 225 -2.78 5.51 -26.66
CA LYS A 225 -3.91 4.71 -27.16
C LYS A 225 -4.79 4.16 -26.04
N VAL A 226 -4.20 3.90 -24.86
CA VAL A 226 -4.87 3.22 -23.75
C VAL A 226 -5.53 4.21 -22.79
N ILE A 227 -4.96 5.41 -22.62
CA ILE A 227 -5.48 6.45 -21.69
C ILE A 227 -6.98 6.73 -21.84
N PRO A 228 -7.56 6.84 -23.06
CA PRO A 228 -8.99 7.13 -23.20
C PRO A 228 -9.92 6.09 -22.56
N GLU A 229 -9.45 4.85 -22.40
CA GLU A 229 -10.21 3.77 -21.75
C GLU A 229 -10.10 3.79 -20.22
N ALA A 230 -9.13 4.52 -19.65
CA ALA A 230 -8.81 4.46 -18.23
C ALA A 230 -9.89 5.09 -17.34
N ASP A 231 -10.36 4.35 -16.34
CA ASP A 231 -11.06 4.92 -15.19
C ASP A 231 -10.07 5.29 -14.08
N ALA A 232 -8.96 4.56 -13.96
CA ALA A 232 -7.82 4.95 -13.14
C ALA A 232 -6.50 4.73 -13.88
N VAL A 233 -5.59 5.69 -13.78
CA VAL A 233 -4.20 5.57 -14.24
C VAL A 233 -3.30 5.49 -13.02
N TYR A 234 -2.61 4.37 -12.86
CA TYR A 234 -1.67 4.11 -11.78
C TYR A 234 -0.24 4.19 -12.33
N MET A 235 0.37 5.35 -12.11
CA MET A 235 1.72 5.65 -12.58
C MET A 235 2.76 5.08 -11.63
N THR A 236 3.91 4.68 -12.17
CA THR A 236 5.07 4.19 -11.40
C THR A 236 6.36 4.82 -11.90
N ARG A 237 7.23 5.18 -10.96
CA ARG A 237 8.61 5.59 -11.28
C ARG A 237 9.47 4.40 -11.66
N VAL A 238 10.54 4.67 -12.40
CA VAL A 238 11.65 3.74 -12.58
C VAL A 238 12.38 3.48 -11.25
N GLN A 239 12.64 2.21 -10.95
CA GLN A 239 13.30 1.77 -9.72
C GLN A 239 14.77 1.42 -9.98
N ASP A 240 15.57 2.46 -10.23
CA ASP A 240 17.01 2.36 -10.49
C ASP A 240 17.83 1.81 -9.31
N GLU A 241 17.28 1.82 -8.08
CA GLU A 241 17.90 1.17 -6.94
C GLU A 241 18.02 -0.36 -7.07
N TRP A 242 17.29 -0.98 -8.02
CA TRP A 242 17.32 -2.41 -8.29
C TRP A 242 18.10 -2.78 -9.55
N ASP A 243 18.83 -1.83 -10.13
CA ASP A 243 19.71 -2.07 -11.27
C ASP A 243 20.75 -3.15 -10.94
N THR A 244 20.88 -4.14 -11.82
CA THR A 244 21.92 -5.17 -11.69
C THR A 244 23.29 -4.60 -12.04
N GLN A 245 23.32 -3.69 -13.01
CA GLN A 245 24.47 -2.87 -13.37
C GLN A 245 24.12 -1.40 -13.18
N LYS A 246 24.94 -0.68 -12.42
CA LYS A 246 24.70 0.74 -12.11
C LYS A 246 24.40 1.55 -13.40
N GLY A 247 23.20 2.12 -13.47
CA GLY A 247 22.78 2.99 -14.57
C GLY A 247 22.14 2.27 -15.76
N GLU A 248 21.80 0.99 -15.63
CA GLU A 248 21.05 0.21 -16.62
C GLU A 248 19.70 0.87 -16.93
N SER A 249 18.95 1.25 -15.88
CA SER A 249 17.66 1.92 -16.02
C SER A 249 17.72 3.23 -16.80
N GLY A 250 18.82 3.97 -16.68
CA GLY A 250 18.99 5.26 -17.35
C GLY A 250 19.10 5.16 -18.87
N LYS A 251 19.30 3.95 -19.41
CA LYS A 251 19.36 3.69 -20.86
C LYS A 251 17.98 3.43 -21.47
N ILE A 252 16.96 3.23 -20.66
CA ILE A 252 15.60 2.92 -21.11
C ILE A 252 14.86 4.24 -21.34
N ASP A 253 14.49 4.51 -22.59
CA ASP A 253 13.67 5.68 -22.92
C ASP A 253 12.25 5.49 -22.39
N THR A 254 11.92 6.27 -21.37
CA THR A 254 10.60 6.29 -20.71
C THR A 254 9.79 7.53 -21.06
N SER A 255 10.28 8.40 -21.94
CA SER A 255 9.64 9.69 -22.26
C SER A 255 8.20 9.54 -22.74
N LYS A 256 7.91 8.50 -23.52
CA LYS A 256 6.57 8.17 -24.05
C LYS A 256 5.58 7.67 -23.00
N TYR A 257 6.05 7.42 -21.77
CA TYR A 257 5.25 6.89 -20.67
C TYR A 257 5.09 7.92 -19.54
N CYS A 258 5.52 9.17 -19.76
CA CYS A 258 5.32 10.27 -18.81
C CYS A 258 3.91 10.86 -18.95
N PHE A 259 3.22 11.04 -17.83
CA PHE A 259 1.92 11.71 -17.79
C PHE A 259 2.11 13.22 -17.79
N THR A 260 1.55 13.90 -18.79
CA THR A 260 1.62 15.36 -18.95
C THR A 260 0.24 15.99 -19.07
N VAL A 261 0.15 17.32 -19.05
CA VAL A 261 -1.11 18.05 -19.19
C VAL A 261 -1.86 17.76 -20.49
N GLN A 262 -1.17 17.43 -21.59
CA GLN A 262 -1.80 17.08 -22.86
C GLN A 262 -2.62 15.78 -22.75
N HIS A 263 -2.21 14.87 -21.87
CA HIS A 263 -2.92 13.60 -21.65
C HIS A 263 -4.22 13.80 -20.85
N LEU A 264 -4.38 14.94 -20.17
CA LEU A 264 -5.61 15.27 -19.44
C LEU A 264 -6.82 15.41 -20.37
N ASP A 265 -6.61 15.82 -21.62
CA ASP A 265 -7.66 15.96 -22.63
C ASP A 265 -8.08 14.61 -23.21
N LEU A 266 -7.20 13.60 -23.14
CA LEU A 266 -7.48 12.23 -23.57
C LEU A 266 -8.15 11.40 -22.48
N LEU A 267 -7.84 11.72 -21.22
CA LEU A 267 -8.33 11.00 -20.05
C LEU A 267 -9.82 11.29 -19.81
N LYS A 268 -10.59 10.29 -19.39
CA LYS A 268 -12.01 10.50 -19.05
C LYS A 268 -12.18 11.63 -18.01
N PRO A 269 -13.26 12.42 -18.08
CA PRO A 269 -13.49 13.53 -17.15
C PRO A 269 -13.54 13.13 -15.68
N ASP A 270 -13.96 11.88 -15.41
CA ASP A 270 -14.16 11.33 -14.08
C ASP A 270 -13.12 10.25 -13.71
N ALA A 271 -12.08 10.07 -14.51
CA ALA A 271 -10.99 9.17 -14.17
C ALA A 271 -10.15 9.71 -13.02
N VAL A 272 -9.30 8.87 -12.43
CA VAL A 272 -8.36 9.28 -11.38
C VAL A 272 -6.92 8.90 -11.69
N ILE A 273 -5.99 9.76 -11.30
CA ILE A 273 -4.54 9.58 -11.47
C ILE A 273 -3.93 9.28 -10.10
N MET A 274 -3.30 8.11 -9.99
CA MET A 274 -2.71 7.57 -8.77
C MET A 274 -1.21 7.35 -8.93
N HIS A 275 -0.47 7.44 -7.83
CA HIS A 275 0.97 7.24 -7.80
C HIS A 275 1.45 6.91 -6.38
N PRO A 276 2.23 5.82 -6.17
CA PRO A 276 2.65 5.38 -4.83
C PRO A 276 3.74 6.25 -4.18
N PHE A 277 4.35 7.16 -4.94
CA PHE A 277 5.51 7.99 -4.56
C PHE A 277 6.80 7.19 -4.24
N PRO A 278 7.99 7.82 -4.35
CA PRO A 278 8.24 9.22 -4.68
C PRO A 278 8.03 9.48 -6.17
N ARG A 279 7.47 10.63 -6.53
CA ARG A 279 7.37 11.07 -7.92
C ARG A 279 8.74 11.56 -8.40
N ARG A 280 9.15 11.20 -9.62
CA ARG A 280 10.28 11.83 -10.33
C ARG A 280 9.76 12.58 -11.56
N ASN A 281 9.97 12.04 -12.75
CA ASN A 281 9.66 12.68 -14.03
C ASN A 281 8.45 12.05 -14.73
N GLU A 282 7.96 10.94 -14.22
CA GLU A 282 6.85 10.16 -14.80
C GLU A 282 5.50 10.87 -14.73
N ILE A 283 5.35 11.92 -13.92
CA ILE A 283 4.17 12.81 -13.94
C ILE A 283 4.66 14.26 -13.90
N SER A 284 4.20 15.09 -14.85
CA SER A 284 4.50 16.53 -14.83
C SER A 284 3.87 17.19 -13.59
N PRO A 285 4.59 18.06 -12.86
CA PRO A 285 4.04 18.85 -11.77
C PRO A 285 2.85 19.74 -12.15
N ASP A 286 2.69 20.06 -13.43
CA ASP A 286 1.56 20.87 -13.92
C ASP A 286 0.21 20.12 -13.81
N VAL A 287 0.26 18.78 -13.69
CA VAL A 287 -0.92 17.92 -13.48
C VAL A 287 -1.47 18.05 -12.06
N ASP A 288 -0.70 18.56 -11.10
CA ASP A 288 -1.04 18.59 -9.66
C ASP A 288 -2.32 19.38 -9.35
N ARG A 289 -2.69 20.31 -10.25
CA ARG A 289 -3.87 21.17 -10.10
C ARG A 289 -5.14 20.53 -10.63
N ASP A 290 -5.05 19.44 -11.40
CA ASP A 290 -6.22 18.75 -11.94
C ASP A 290 -6.93 17.97 -10.81
N SER A 291 -8.27 18.05 -10.77
CA SER A 291 -9.06 17.39 -9.72
C SER A 291 -8.96 15.86 -9.75
N ARG A 292 -8.59 15.28 -10.91
CA ARG A 292 -8.35 13.85 -11.09
C ARG A 292 -7.01 13.40 -10.51
N ALA A 293 -6.10 14.32 -10.18
CA ALA A 293 -4.82 14.02 -9.52
C ALA A 293 -5.02 13.66 -8.03
N VAL A 294 -5.27 12.39 -7.74
CA VAL A 294 -5.64 11.94 -6.38
C VAL A 294 -4.47 11.40 -5.56
N TYR A 295 -3.25 11.35 -6.10
CA TYR A 295 -2.09 10.74 -5.43
C TYR A 295 -1.71 11.41 -4.09
N TRP A 296 -2.03 12.69 -3.86
CA TRP A 296 -1.89 13.30 -2.53
C TRP A 296 -2.96 12.82 -1.54
N ARG A 297 -4.20 12.63 -2.02
CA ARG A 297 -5.28 12.02 -1.24
C ARG A 297 -4.97 10.56 -0.95
N GLN A 298 -4.37 9.84 -1.90
CA GLN A 298 -3.87 8.47 -1.74
C GLN A 298 -2.87 8.36 -0.59
N MET A 299 -1.92 9.30 -0.46
CA MET A 299 -0.97 9.30 0.66
C MET A 299 -1.68 9.45 2.02
N ARG A 300 -2.67 10.35 2.12
CA ARG A 300 -3.48 10.50 3.34
C ARG A 300 -4.34 9.27 3.62
N ASN A 301 -4.91 8.66 2.58
CA ASN A 301 -5.66 7.41 2.68
C ASN A 301 -4.80 6.26 3.25
N GLY A 302 -3.49 6.29 2.99
CA GLY A 302 -2.51 5.39 3.63
C GLY A 302 -2.55 5.41 5.15
N MET A 303 -2.66 6.58 5.76
CA MET A 303 -2.75 6.72 7.21
C MET A 303 -4.05 6.11 7.75
N TRP A 304 -5.19 6.44 7.11
CA TRP A 304 -6.51 5.97 7.55
C TRP A 304 -6.67 4.46 7.45
N ILE A 305 -6.25 3.86 6.33
CA ILE A 305 -6.35 2.42 6.15
C ILE A 305 -5.41 1.66 7.09
N ARG A 306 -4.24 2.24 7.41
CA ARG A 306 -3.30 1.66 8.39
C ARG A 306 -3.87 1.71 9.81
N ALA A 307 -4.52 2.81 10.19
CA ALA A 307 -5.22 2.90 11.46
C ALA A 307 -6.38 1.88 11.52
N ALA A 308 -7.21 1.79 10.48
CA ALA A 308 -8.25 0.78 10.40
C ALA A 308 -7.70 -0.65 10.50
N LEU A 309 -6.57 -0.94 9.84
CA LEU A 309 -5.92 -2.25 9.89
C LEU A 309 -5.43 -2.59 11.30
N ILE A 310 -4.77 -1.63 11.98
CA ILE A 310 -4.32 -1.82 13.36
C ILE A 310 -5.52 -2.02 14.29
N ALA A 311 -6.56 -1.22 14.15
CA ALA A 311 -7.78 -1.37 14.94
C ALA A 311 -8.44 -2.74 14.75
N ALA A 312 -8.52 -3.23 13.51
CA ALA A 312 -9.05 -4.55 13.19
C ALA A 312 -8.18 -5.69 13.76
N ILE A 313 -6.84 -5.56 13.76
CA ILE A 313 -5.94 -6.55 14.37
C ILE A 313 -6.17 -6.70 15.89
N PHE A 314 -6.66 -5.66 16.55
CA PHE A 314 -6.94 -5.63 17.99
C PHE A 314 -8.44 -5.63 18.32
N ASP A 315 -9.29 -6.03 17.37
CA ASP A 315 -10.75 -6.17 17.52
C ASP A 315 -11.44 -4.89 18.04
N ARG A 316 -11.03 -3.72 17.49
CA ARG A 316 -11.61 -2.40 17.82
C ARG A 316 -12.53 -1.85 16.74
N ASP A 317 -12.77 -2.63 15.71
CA ASP A 317 -13.59 -2.26 14.55
C ASP A 317 -15.04 -1.99 14.94
N ASP A 318 -15.66 -2.81 15.80
CA ASP A 318 -17.04 -2.58 16.26
C ASP A 318 -17.20 -1.31 17.09
N GLN A 319 -16.22 -0.97 17.93
CA GLN A 319 -16.24 0.27 18.70
C GLN A 319 -16.23 1.49 17.76
N ILE A 320 -15.37 1.45 16.73
CA ILE A 320 -15.27 2.52 15.73
C ILE A 320 -16.57 2.61 14.91
N ARG A 321 -17.11 1.48 14.44
CA ARG A 321 -18.37 1.45 13.68
C ARG A 321 -19.53 2.01 14.50
N ASN A 322 -19.66 1.61 15.76
CA ASN A 322 -20.71 2.08 16.66
C ASN A 322 -20.60 3.58 16.97
N TYR A 323 -19.37 4.09 17.16
CA TYR A 323 -19.18 5.54 17.32
C TYR A 323 -19.58 6.26 16.04
N TYR A 324 -19.12 5.78 14.89
CA TYR A 324 -19.40 6.40 13.59
C TYR A 324 -20.90 6.45 13.29
N SER A 325 -21.63 5.35 13.48
CA SER A 325 -23.08 5.28 13.20
C SER A 325 -23.93 6.18 14.09
N LYS A 326 -23.46 6.49 15.31
CA LYS A 326 -24.17 7.38 16.25
C LYS A 326 -23.95 8.86 15.96
N ASN A 327 -22.94 9.21 15.16
CA ASN A 327 -22.46 10.58 14.98
C ASN A 327 -22.42 11.02 13.51
N ILE A 328 -22.93 10.20 12.57
CA ILE A 328 -23.01 10.53 11.13
C ILE A 328 -24.28 11.31 10.79
#